data_AF-A0AAN1XWP8-F1
#
_entry.id   AF-A0AAN1XWP8-F1
#
_cell.length_a   1.000
_cell.length_b   1.000
_cell.length_c   1.000
_cell.angle_alpha   90.00
_cell.angle_beta   90.00
_cell.angle_gamma   90.00
#
_symmetry.space_group_name_H-M   'P 1'
#
loop_
_entity.id
_entity.type
_entity.pdbx_description
1 polymer ?
#
loop_
_entity_poly.entity_id
_entity_poly.type
_entity_poly.pdbx_seq_one_letter_code
_entity_poly.pdbx_strand_id
1 'polypeptide(L)'
;MMEGGVPPHGTRVYTYAVPDRAGPGPADPSSVAWMYHSHVDEEHDVASGLMGTIIVTRKGMARADGSPKDVEREFVTMYGINSESDSWYIMDNVKKFAREPDKADPKRRGWINDNLRFDINGYAFGNMPMPTMRVGDRVRWYAMGDADNDFENHTPHWHGQSLLSMGMRTDTLSIQPASMQTADMIPDNPGVWLFHCHFPGHQSSGMVELFKVLPARSTAAKHAPKKPAPMAMAAMHR
;
A
#
# COMPACT_ATOMS: atom_id res chain seq x y z
N MET A 1 13.50 8.07 31.27
CA MET A 1 12.10 7.96 30.83
C MET A 1 11.76 9.27 30.15
N MET A 2 11.62 9.31 28.83
CA MET A 2 11.10 10.51 28.17
C MET A 2 9.63 10.69 28.55
N GLU A 3 9.25 11.90 28.96
CA GLU A 3 7.85 12.26 29.22
C GLU A 3 7.04 12.09 27.93
N GLY A 4 6.12 11.10 27.86
CA GLY A 4 5.23 10.96 26.70
C GLY A 4 4.71 9.56 26.37
N GLY A 5 5.36 8.50 26.86
CA GLY A 5 4.96 7.11 26.59
C GLY A 5 3.67 6.68 27.31
N VAL A 6 2.95 5.72 26.73
CA VAL A 6 1.81 5.05 27.37
C VAL A 6 2.34 3.77 28.03
N PRO A 7 2.24 3.60 29.36
CA PRO A 7 2.76 2.41 30.03
C PRO A 7 1.96 1.15 29.64
N PRO A 8 2.50 -0.06 29.86
CA PRO A 8 1.74 -1.30 29.70
C PRO A 8 0.43 -1.24 30.49
N HIS A 9 -0.67 -1.67 29.86
CA HIS A 9 -2.04 -1.57 30.39
C HIS A 9 -2.56 -0.14 30.61
N GLY A 10 -1.80 0.88 30.25
CA GLY A 10 -2.23 2.28 30.23
C GLY A 10 -3.16 2.58 29.05
N THR A 11 -3.84 3.72 29.11
CA THR A 11 -4.67 4.22 28.00
C THR A 11 -4.48 5.72 27.89
N ARG A 12 -4.40 6.21 26.66
CA ARG A 12 -4.33 7.64 26.35
C ARG A 12 -5.20 7.95 25.15
N VAL A 13 -5.96 9.04 25.24
CA VAL A 13 -6.72 9.59 24.12
C VAL A 13 -5.87 10.67 23.46
N TYR A 14 -5.62 10.52 22.16
CA TYR A 14 -4.97 11.53 21.34
C TYR A 14 -6.03 12.26 20.51
N THR A 15 -5.95 13.59 20.46
CA THR A 15 -6.86 14.43 19.65
C THR A 15 -6.03 15.24 18.67
N TYR A 16 -6.21 14.97 17.39
CA TYR A 16 -5.53 15.66 16.30
C TYR A 16 -6.51 16.56 15.57
N ALA A 17 -6.13 17.82 15.38
CA ALA A 17 -6.81 18.69 14.43
C ALA A 17 -6.32 18.38 13.02
N VAL A 18 -7.22 18.42 12.03
CA VAL A 18 -6.88 18.29 10.60
C VAL A 18 -7.05 19.66 9.94
N PRO A 19 -6.05 20.56 10.04
CA PRO A 19 -6.08 21.85 9.35
C PRO A 19 -5.92 21.66 7.84
N ASP A 20 -6.23 22.69 7.05
CA ASP A 20 -6.11 22.65 5.58
C ASP A 20 -4.72 22.20 5.10
N ARG A 21 -3.65 22.59 5.82
CA ARG A 21 -2.25 22.19 5.52
C ARG A 21 -1.94 20.70 5.70
N ALA A 22 -2.78 19.97 6.43
CA ALA A 22 -2.66 18.52 6.59
C ALA A 22 -3.47 17.76 5.53
N GLY A 23 -4.34 18.47 4.79
CA GLY A 23 -5.08 17.90 3.69
C GLY A 23 -4.36 18.04 2.35
N PRO A 24 -4.96 17.48 1.28
CA PRO A 24 -4.39 17.56 -0.06
C PRO A 24 -4.29 19.00 -0.56
N GLY A 25 -3.14 19.39 -1.09
CA GLY A 25 -2.93 20.65 -1.80
C GLY A 25 -3.70 20.73 -3.12
N PRO A 26 -3.65 21.87 -3.83
CA PRO A 26 -4.41 22.06 -5.08
C PRO A 26 -4.02 21.12 -6.22
N ALA A 27 -2.76 20.69 -6.27
CA ALA A 27 -2.25 19.76 -7.28
C ALA A 27 -2.33 18.29 -6.84
N ASP A 28 -2.67 18.04 -5.58
CA ASP A 28 -2.78 16.68 -5.05
C ASP A 28 -4.12 16.05 -5.44
N PRO A 29 -4.19 14.71 -5.46
CA PRO A 29 -5.45 13.98 -5.57
C PRO A 29 -6.43 14.35 -4.43
N SER A 30 -7.64 13.79 -4.47
CA SER A 30 -8.67 14.14 -3.47
C SER A 30 -8.34 13.67 -2.04
N SER A 31 -7.30 12.86 -1.87
CA SER A 31 -6.80 12.35 -0.59
C SER A 31 -5.30 12.12 -0.67
N VAL A 32 -4.63 12.24 0.48
CA VAL A 32 -3.20 11.99 0.67
C VAL A 32 -2.98 11.12 1.90
N ALA A 33 -1.83 10.46 1.97
CA ALA A 33 -1.44 9.64 3.12
C ALA A 33 -0.39 10.32 3.99
N TRP A 34 -0.54 10.12 5.29
CA TRP A 34 0.43 10.41 6.33
C TRP A 34 0.78 9.13 7.07
N MET A 35 1.99 9.05 7.60
CA MET A 35 2.37 7.99 8.52
C MET A 35 2.04 8.39 9.96
N TYR A 36 1.75 7.42 10.81
CA TYR A 36 1.89 7.54 12.26
C TYR A 36 2.73 6.38 12.77
N HIS A 37 3.51 6.61 13.82
CA HIS A 37 4.25 5.58 14.53
C HIS A 37 4.48 5.97 15.98
N SER A 38 5.00 5.04 16.77
CA SER A 38 5.44 5.35 18.14
C SER A 38 6.76 6.11 18.13
N HIS A 39 6.93 6.98 19.14
CA HIS A 39 8.09 7.85 19.34
C HIS A 39 8.66 7.71 20.77
N VAL A 40 8.42 6.57 21.45
CA VAL A 40 9.02 6.35 22.78
C VAL A 40 10.50 6.02 22.60
N ASP A 41 10.79 5.13 21.66
CA ASP A 41 12.10 4.84 21.11
C ASP A 41 11.89 4.54 19.63
N GLU A 42 12.11 5.53 18.76
CA GLU A 42 11.70 5.45 17.35
C GLU A 42 12.32 4.24 16.63
N GLU A 43 13.61 4.00 16.87
CA GLU A 43 14.38 2.87 16.29
C GLU A 43 13.74 1.54 16.68
N HIS A 44 13.58 1.27 17.98
CA HIS A 44 13.09 -0.04 18.42
C HIS A 44 11.58 -0.20 18.21
N ASP A 45 10.80 0.88 18.32
CA ASP A 45 9.36 0.85 18.18
C ASP A 45 8.93 0.56 16.73
N VAL A 46 9.56 1.22 15.75
CA VAL A 46 9.27 1.03 14.33
C VAL A 46 9.74 -0.35 13.87
N ALA A 47 10.97 -0.77 14.22
CA ALA A 47 11.46 -2.13 13.98
C ALA A 47 10.57 -3.22 14.59
N SER A 48 9.86 -2.90 15.69
CA SER A 48 8.88 -3.78 16.32
C SER A 48 7.51 -3.78 15.65
N GLY A 49 7.31 -2.95 14.62
CA GLY A 49 6.09 -2.84 13.82
C GLY A 49 5.07 -1.79 14.29
N LEU A 50 5.43 -0.87 15.19
CA LEU A 50 4.51 0.14 15.73
C LEU A 50 4.32 1.33 14.80
N MET A 51 3.78 1.08 13.61
CA MET A 51 3.53 2.10 12.59
C MET A 51 2.26 1.84 11.79
N GLY A 52 1.79 2.85 11.07
CA GLY A 52 0.63 2.76 10.19
C GLY A 52 0.35 4.04 9.43
N THR A 53 -0.83 4.10 8.81
CA THR A 53 -1.22 5.16 7.89
C THR A 53 -2.47 5.91 8.34
N ILE A 54 -2.46 7.23 8.20
CA ILE A 54 -3.63 8.10 8.24
C ILE A 54 -3.88 8.62 6.83
N ILE A 55 -5.09 8.41 6.30
CA ILE A 55 -5.51 9.01 5.03
C ILE A 55 -6.31 10.28 5.34
N VAL A 56 -5.88 11.40 4.76
CA VAL A 56 -6.61 12.67 4.85
C VAL A 56 -7.26 12.98 3.52
N THR A 57 -8.59 12.97 3.52
CA THR A 57 -9.41 13.27 2.34
C THR A 57 -9.85 14.72 2.35
N ARG A 58 -9.78 15.38 1.19
CA ARG A 58 -10.23 16.76 0.96
C ARG A 58 -11.67 16.93 1.45
N LYS A 59 -11.95 18.07 2.09
CA LYS A 59 -13.27 18.42 2.60
C LYS A 59 -14.35 18.23 1.51
N GLY A 60 -15.40 17.48 1.85
CA GLY A 60 -16.51 17.16 0.94
C GLY A 60 -16.26 15.97 -0.01
N MET A 61 -15.02 15.50 -0.15
CA MET A 61 -14.66 14.37 -1.01
C MET A 61 -14.67 13.01 -0.30
N ALA A 62 -14.79 12.98 1.03
CA ALA A 62 -14.94 11.73 1.77
C ALA A 62 -16.38 11.17 1.67
N ARG A 63 -16.48 9.85 1.52
CA ARG A 63 -17.67 9.04 1.78
C ARG A 63 -17.91 8.95 3.29
N ALA A 64 -19.03 8.35 3.68
CA ALA A 64 -19.39 8.17 5.09
C ALA A 64 -18.39 7.29 5.86
N ASP A 65 -17.66 6.40 5.17
CA ASP A 65 -16.63 5.53 5.75
C ASP A 65 -15.22 6.17 5.74
N GLY A 66 -15.09 7.41 5.29
CA GLY A 66 -13.81 8.14 5.20
C GLY A 66 -13.07 8.01 3.86
N SER A 67 -13.42 7.03 3.04
CA SER A 67 -12.79 6.81 1.73
C SER A 67 -13.13 7.93 0.72
N PRO A 68 -12.29 8.24 -0.28
CA PRO A 68 -12.51 9.32 -1.24
C PRO A 68 -13.49 8.90 -2.34
N LYS A 69 -14.46 9.77 -2.65
CA LYS A 69 -15.59 9.55 -3.57
C LYS A 69 -15.19 9.32 -5.04
N ASP A 70 -13.99 9.71 -5.42
CA ASP A 70 -13.48 9.69 -6.79
C ASP A 70 -12.69 8.42 -7.14
N VAL A 71 -12.62 7.42 -6.25
CA VAL A 71 -11.92 6.15 -6.52
C VAL A 71 -12.78 4.94 -6.17
N GLU A 72 -12.75 3.88 -6.96
CA GLU A 72 -13.44 2.62 -6.67
C GLU A 72 -12.64 1.72 -5.71
N ARG A 73 -11.32 1.86 -5.68
CA ARG A 73 -10.40 1.08 -4.85
C ARG A 73 -9.27 1.94 -4.30
N GLU A 74 -8.81 1.57 -3.12
CA GLU A 74 -7.65 2.16 -2.47
C GLU A 74 -6.74 1.04 -1.97
N PHE A 75 -5.44 1.25 -2.09
CA PHE A 75 -4.42 0.38 -1.55
C PHE A 75 -3.36 1.21 -0.83
N VAL A 76 -2.97 0.75 0.34
CA VAL A 76 -1.83 1.29 1.09
C VAL A 76 -0.69 0.28 0.98
N THR A 77 0.49 0.76 0.63
CA THR A 77 1.70 -0.06 0.49
C THR A 77 2.86 0.65 1.18
N MET A 78 3.36 0.03 2.23
CA MET A 78 4.53 0.43 2.99
C MET A 78 5.71 -0.46 2.59
N TYR A 79 6.83 0.14 2.22
CA TYR A 79 8.04 -0.56 1.81
C TYR A 79 9.07 -0.44 2.92
N GLY A 80 9.65 -1.57 3.31
CA GLY A 80 10.65 -1.57 4.37
C GLY A 80 11.75 -2.60 4.21
N ILE A 81 12.90 -2.30 4.81
CA ILE A 81 14.01 -3.20 5.11
C ILE A 81 14.03 -3.34 6.62
N ASN A 82 12.97 -3.96 7.15
CA ASN A 82 12.75 -4.08 8.58
C ASN A 82 13.86 -4.91 9.24
N SER A 83 14.55 -4.30 10.20
CA SER A 83 15.58 -4.97 11.00
C SER A 83 15.00 -5.58 12.26
N GLU A 84 14.71 -6.89 12.22
CA GLU A 84 14.30 -7.61 13.44
C GLU A 84 15.38 -7.58 14.52
N SER A 85 16.63 -7.22 14.21
CA SER A 85 17.69 -7.08 15.21
C SER A 85 17.45 -5.92 16.16
N ASP A 86 16.74 -4.89 15.70
CA ASP A 86 16.48 -3.65 16.42
C ASP A 86 15.09 -3.68 17.09
N SER A 87 14.28 -4.70 16.80
CA SER A 87 13.01 -4.97 17.49
C SER A 87 13.21 -5.22 18.99
N TRP A 88 12.30 -4.69 19.81
CA TRP A 88 12.18 -4.99 21.24
C TRP A 88 12.10 -6.49 21.52
N TYR A 89 11.61 -7.27 20.56
CA TYR A 89 11.28 -8.67 20.70
C TYR A 89 12.34 -9.62 20.14
N ILE A 90 13.50 -9.13 19.68
CA ILE A 90 14.52 -9.97 19.04
C ILE A 90 14.92 -11.17 19.90
N MET A 91 15.21 -10.97 21.19
CA MET A 91 15.63 -12.07 22.06
C MET A 91 14.50 -13.02 22.43
N ASP A 92 13.25 -12.53 22.47
CA ASP A 92 12.07 -13.38 22.64
C ASP A 92 11.86 -14.26 21.40
N ASN A 93 12.04 -13.68 20.21
CA ASN A 93 11.99 -14.39 18.93
C ASN A 93 13.10 -15.44 18.83
N VAL A 94 14.33 -15.11 19.24
CA VAL A 94 15.44 -16.07 19.32
C VAL A 94 15.06 -17.25 20.21
N LYS A 95 14.60 -16.99 21.43
CA LYS A 95 14.22 -18.05 22.38
C LYS A 95 13.12 -18.94 21.83
N LYS A 96 12.18 -18.38 21.06
CA LYS A 96 11.01 -19.09 20.55
C LYS A 96 11.28 -19.86 19.26
N PHE A 97 12.08 -19.30 18.35
CA PHE A 97 12.19 -19.77 16.97
C PHE A 97 13.58 -20.25 16.57
N ALA A 98 14.65 -19.81 17.26
CA ALA A 98 15.99 -20.28 16.94
C ALA A 98 16.14 -21.76 17.31
N ARG A 99 16.82 -22.53 16.44
CA ARG A 99 17.11 -23.94 16.70
C ARG A 99 18.05 -24.12 17.90
N GLU A 100 18.98 -23.19 18.08
CA GLU A 100 20.02 -23.22 19.11
C GLU A 100 20.08 -21.84 19.81
N PRO A 101 19.06 -21.46 20.61
CA PRO A 101 18.94 -20.12 21.17
C PRO A 101 20.12 -19.74 22.08
N ASP A 102 20.69 -20.71 22.80
CA ASP A 102 21.85 -20.49 23.68
C ASP A 102 23.14 -20.12 22.92
N LYS A 103 23.17 -20.31 21.60
CA LYS A 103 24.29 -19.94 20.72
C LYS A 103 24.07 -18.62 19.97
N ALA A 104 22.94 -17.96 20.18
CA ALA A 104 22.67 -16.68 19.55
C ALA A 104 23.64 -15.62 20.08
N ASP A 105 24.28 -14.90 19.17
CA ASP A 105 25.18 -13.79 19.47
C ASP A 105 24.77 -12.58 18.63
N PRO A 106 24.08 -11.59 19.22
CA PRO A 106 23.72 -10.34 18.55
C PRO A 106 24.91 -9.53 18.03
N LYS A 107 26.12 -9.80 18.52
CA LYS A 107 27.36 -9.13 18.07
C LYS A 107 28.05 -9.88 16.93
N ARG A 108 27.55 -11.06 16.55
CA ARG A 108 28.13 -11.85 15.46
C ARG A 108 28.02 -11.09 14.15
N ARG A 109 29.09 -11.13 13.35
CA ARG A 109 29.06 -10.64 11.97
C ARG A 109 27.94 -11.34 11.18
N GLY A 110 27.06 -10.55 10.59
CA GLY A 110 25.91 -11.01 9.81
C GLY A 110 24.61 -11.15 10.61
N TRP A 111 24.61 -10.88 11.93
CA TRP A 111 23.39 -10.89 12.74
C TRP A 111 22.28 -10.04 12.13
N ILE A 112 22.60 -8.78 11.82
CA ILE A 112 21.66 -7.85 11.18
C ILE A 112 21.13 -8.43 9.88
N ASN A 113 22.03 -8.80 8.95
CA ASN A 113 21.65 -9.33 7.63
C ASN A 113 20.74 -10.58 7.71
N ASP A 114 20.96 -11.47 8.67
CA ASP A 114 20.13 -12.68 8.85
C ASP A 114 18.71 -12.33 9.35
N ASN A 115 18.56 -11.15 9.95
CA ASN A 115 17.33 -10.64 10.54
C ASN A 115 16.67 -9.52 9.73
N LEU A 116 17.29 -9.05 8.63
CA LEU A 116 16.66 -8.10 7.72
C LEU A 116 15.51 -8.74 6.94
N ARG A 117 14.40 -8.03 6.80
CA ARG A 117 13.23 -8.43 6.01
C ARG A 117 12.95 -7.36 4.99
N PHE A 118 12.94 -7.75 3.71
CA PHE A 118 12.65 -6.87 2.60
C PHE A 118 11.21 -7.14 2.18
N ASP A 119 10.30 -6.25 2.55
CA ASP A 119 8.87 -6.53 2.46
C ASP A 119 8.03 -5.35 1.92
N ILE A 120 6.78 -5.69 1.59
CA ILE A 120 5.71 -4.73 1.34
C ILE A 120 4.59 -5.05 2.34
N ASN A 121 4.27 -4.11 3.23
CA ASN A 121 3.29 -4.28 4.31
C ASN A 121 3.57 -5.47 5.26
N GLY A 122 4.84 -5.84 5.49
CA GLY A 122 5.24 -7.02 6.27
C GLY A 122 5.16 -8.35 5.52
N TYR A 123 4.87 -8.32 4.21
CA TYR A 123 4.79 -9.49 3.34
C TYR A 123 5.98 -9.54 2.38
N ALA A 124 6.46 -10.75 2.12
CA ALA A 124 7.60 -10.99 1.25
C ALA A 124 7.44 -12.28 0.45
N PHE A 125 8.17 -12.38 -0.66
CA PHE A 125 8.20 -13.55 -1.53
C PHE A 125 6.82 -13.94 -2.08
N GLY A 126 5.98 -12.95 -2.39
CA GLY A 126 4.70 -13.14 -3.07
C GLY A 126 3.57 -13.60 -2.15
N ASN A 127 3.71 -13.41 -0.84
CA ASN A 127 2.74 -13.88 0.15
C ASN A 127 1.75 -12.80 0.61
N MET A 128 1.83 -11.57 0.09
CA MET A 128 0.86 -10.52 0.38
C MET A 128 -0.52 -10.91 -0.16
N PRO A 129 -1.61 -10.72 0.63
CA PRO A 129 -2.97 -10.80 0.12
C PRO A 129 -3.15 -9.90 -1.11
N MET A 130 -3.40 -10.53 -2.25
CA MET A 130 -3.30 -9.92 -3.57
C MET A 130 -4.27 -8.72 -3.74
N PRO A 131 -3.76 -7.48 -3.88
CA PRO A 131 -4.57 -6.32 -4.20
C PRO A 131 -5.36 -6.59 -5.48
N THR A 132 -6.68 -6.52 -5.41
CA THR A 132 -7.56 -6.93 -6.51
C THR A 132 -8.44 -5.76 -6.95
N MET A 133 -8.31 -5.40 -8.22
CA MET A 133 -9.06 -4.34 -8.90
C MET A 133 -9.60 -4.86 -10.24
N ARG A 134 -10.27 -4.01 -10.99
CA ARG A 134 -10.86 -4.35 -12.28
C ARG A 134 -10.49 -3.35 -13.35
N VAL A 135 -10.37 -3.80 -14.59
CA VAL A 135 -10.24 -2.92 -15.76
C VAL A 135 -11.27 -1.80 -15.70
N GLY A 136 -10.79 -0.56 -15.74
CA GLY A 136 -11.58 0.67 -15.69
C GLY A 136 -11.92 1.20 -14.29
N ASP A 137 -11.56 0.51 -13.21
CA ASP A 137 -11.64 1.08 -11.85
C ASP A 137 -10.70 2.30 -11.75
N ARG A 138 -11.10 3.36 -11.05
CA ARG A 138 -10.16 4.39 -10.58
C ARG A 138 -9.59 3.88 -9.26
N VAL A 139 -8.31 3.61 -9.26
CA VAL A 139 -7.59 3.01 -8.13
C VAL A 139 -6.60 4.03 -7.61
N ARG A 140 -6.56 4.24 -6.29
CA ARG A 140 -5.54 5.07 -5.65
C ARG A 140 -4.58 4.22 -4.83
N TRP A 141 -3.30 4.43 -5.06
CA TRP A 141 -2.21 3.83 -4.32
C TRP A 141 -1.58 4.88 -3.41
N TYR A 142 -1.50 4.56 -2.13
CA TYR A 142 -0.72 5.31 -1.14
C TYR A 142 0.55 4.52 -0.85
N ALA A 143 1.65 4.96 -1.45
CA ALA A 143 2.96 4.34 -1.32
C ALA A 143 3.78 5.09 -0.26
N MET A 144 4.39 4.38 0.68
CA MET A 144 5.25 4.99 1.69
C MET A 144 6.47 4.16 2.02
N GLY A 145 7.60 4.81 2.26
CA GLY A 145 8.76 4.17 2.86
C GLY A 145 8.52 4.04 4.35
N ASP A 146 9.03 2.98 4.96
CA ASP A 146 9.09 2.89 6.40
C ASP A 146 9.97 4.01 7.00
N ALA A 147 10.01 4.07 8.33
CA ALA A 147 10.81 5.03 9.08
C ALA A 147 11.89 4.31 9.90
N ASP A 148 12.25 3.07 9.54
CA ASP A 148 13.16 2.25 10.35
C ASP A 148 14.62 2.71 10.17
N ASN A 149 15.02 3.09 8.95
CA ASN A 149 16.38 3.58 8.71
C ASN A 149 16.51 4.61 7.56
N ASP A 150 17.59 5.40 7.63
CA ASP A 150 17.84 6.55 6.75
C ASP A 150 18.36 6.19 5.34
N PHE A 151 18.52 4.90 5.01
CA PHE A 151 19.19 4.47 3.76
C PHE A 151 18.25 3.79 2.77
N GLU A 152 16.95 3.77 3.06
CA GLU A 152 15.93 3.02 2.35
C GLU A 152 15.40 3.76 1.11
N ASN A 153 15.91 3.41 -0.07
CA ASN A 153 15.29 3.84 -1.32
C ASN A 153 14.57 2.66 -1.96
N HIS A 154 13.30 2.85 -2.31
CA HIS A 154 12.51 1.88 -3.04
C HIS A 154 12.02 2.44 -4.35
N THR A 155 11.95 1.55 -5.33
CA THR A 155 11.42 1.85 -6.66
C THR A 155 10.32 0.86 -7.00
N PRO A 156 9.16 0.94 -6.33
CA PRO A 156 8.08 0.01 -6.63
C PRO A 156 7.65 0.15 -8.07
N HIS A 157 7.35 -0.99 -8.70
CA HIS A 157 6.99 -1.09 -10.10
C HIS A 157 5.75 -1.97 -10.27
N TRP A 158 4.75 -1.43 -10.98
CA TRP A 158 3.48 -2.11 -11.27
C TRP A 158 3.52 -2.67 -12.69
N HIS A 159 3.83 -3.97 -12.83
CA HIS A 159 3.93 -4.57 -14.15
C HIS A 159 2.61 -4.48 -14.92
N GLY A 160 2.72 -4.20 -16.21
CA GLY A 160 1.59 -4.22 -17.14
C GLY A 160 0.56 -3.10 -16.94
N GLN A 161 0.79 -2.15 -16.02
CA GLN A 161 -0.08 -1.00 -15.77
C GLN A 161 0.71 0.30 -15.79
N SER A 162 -0.01 1.44 -15.81
CA SER A 162 0.58 2.76 -15.59
C SER A 162 -0.17 3.52 -14.51
N LEU A 163 0.56 4.40 -13.84
CA LEU A 163 0.13 5.33 -12.82
C LEU A 163 0.16 6.76 -13.35
N LEU A 164 -0.59 7.63 -12.69
CA LEU A 164 -0.45 9.08 -12.71
C LEU A 164 0.02 9.53 -11.33
N SER A 165 1.22 10.11 -11.26
CA SER A 165 1.79 10.68 -10.04
C SER A 165 2.29 12.09 -10.32
N MET A 166 1.83 13.08 -9.56
CA MET A 166 2.19 14.50 -9.73
C MET A 166 2.03 15.01 -11.19
N GLY A 167 0.98 14.55 -11.88
CA GLY A 167 0.72 14.91 -13.28
C GLY A 167 1.57 14.19 -14.32
N MET A 168 2.47 13.29 -13.92
CA MET A 168 3.32 12.50 -14.81
C MET A 168 2.82 11.06 -14.90
N ARG A 169 2.83 10.50 -16.11
CA ARG A 169 2.59 9.08 -16.32
C ARG A 169 3.86 8.29 -16.04
N THR A 170 3.76 7.28 -15.21
CA THR A 170 4.88 6.42 -14.80
C THR A 170 4.38 5.01 -14.53
N ASP A 171 5.25 4.02 -14.44
CA ASP A 171 4.96 2.68 -13.94
C ASP A 171 5.77 2.35 -12.67
N THR A 172 6.54 3.33 -12.20
CA THR A 172 7.37 3.26 -11.00
C THR A 172 7.24 4.53 -10.17
N LEU A 173 7.42 4.42 -8.85
CA LEU A 173 7.59 5.55 -7.95
C LEU A 173 9.00 5.53 -7.35
N SER A 174 9.47 6.66 -6.84
CA SER A 174 10.71 6.73 -6.05
C SER A 174 10.33 7.03 -4.61
N ILE A 175 10.44 6.04 -3.74
CA ILE A 175 10.06 6.13 -2.33
C ILE A 175 11.34 6.19 -1.50
N GLN A 176 11.38 7.14 -0.57
CA GLN A 176 12.52 7.45 0.31
C GLN A 176 12.09 7.16 1.76
N PRO A 177 13.02 7.16 2.73
CA PRO A 177 12.66 6.95 4.13
C PRO A 177 11.59 7.94 4.58
N ALA A 178 10.56 7.43 5.24
CA ALA A 178 9.39 8.15 5.73
C ALA A 178 8.68 9.03 4.69
N SER A 179 8.90 8.81 3.40
CA SER A 179 8.23 9.59 2.34
C SER A 179 6.91 8.95 1.95
N MET A 180 5.90 9.78 1.66
CA MET A 180 4.59 9.33 1.22
C MET A 180 4.29 9.87 -0.17
N GLN A 181 3.83 9.00 -1.06
CA GLN A 181 3.36 9.37 -2.39
C GLN A 181 1.98 8.81 -2.64
N THR A 182 1.19 9.60 -3.38
CA THR A 182 -0.14 9.19 -3.83
C THR A 182 -0.12 9.11 -5.35
N ALA A 183 -0.56 7.98 -5.90
CA ALA A 183 -0.63 7.76 -7.33
C ALA A 183 -1.97 7.14 -7.73
N ASP A 184 -2.54 7.61 -8.83
CA ASP A 184 -3.79 7.09 -9.37
C ASP A 184 -3.54 6.15 -10.55
N MET A 185 -4.31 5.08 -10.63
CA MET A 185 -4.24 4.06 -11.67
C MET A 185 -5.64 3.88 -12.27
N ILE A 186 -5.70 3.73 -13.60
CA ILE A 186 -6.85 3.16 -14.29
C ILE A 186 -6.33 1.92 -15.00
N PRO A 187 -6.55 0.71 -14.44
CA PRO A 187 -5.96 -0.49 -14.99
C PRO A 187 -6.70 -0.85 -16.28
N ASP A 188 -5.97 -1.29 -17.29
CA ASP A 188 -6.47 -1.61 -18.62
C ASP A 188 -6.07 -3.01 -19.11
N ASN A 189 -5.12 -3.64 -18.43
CA ASN A 189 -4.58 -4.94 -18.82
C ASN A 189 -4.92 -6.03 -17.78
N PRO A 190 -5.93 -6.89 -18.03
CA PRO A 190 -6.37 -7.90 -17.07
C PRO A 190 -5.32 -9.00 -16.90
N GLY A 191 -5.13 -9.47 -15.66
CA GLY A 191 -4.13 -10.48 -15.35
C GLY A 191 -3.76 -10.52 -13.88
N VAL A 192 -2.82 -11.41 -13.55
CA VAL A 192 -2.05 -11.36 -12.31
C VAL A 192 -0.68 -10.81 -12.68
N TRP A 193 -0.28 -9.75 -12.00
CA TRP A 193 0.89 -8.95 -12.36
C TRP A 193 1.88 -8.88 -11.21
N LEU A 194 3.16 -8.84 -11.56
CA LEU A 194 4.25 -8.65 -10.61
C LEU A 194 4.22 -7.22 -10.07
N PHE A 195 4.42 -7.08 -8.76
CA PHE A 195 4.52 -5.81 -8.07
C PHE A 195 5.71 -5.87 -7.11
N HIS A 196 6.78 -5.16 -7.42
CA HIS A 196 8.04 -5.35 -6.71
C HIS A 196 8.89 -4.08 -6.71
N CYS A 197 9.89 -4.04 -5.85
CA CYS A 197 10.91 -3.00 -5.89
C CYS A 197 11.94 -3.29 -7.00
N HIS A 198 12.36 -2.27 -7.72
CA HIS A 198 13.32 -2.38 -8.83
C HIS A 198 14.79 -2.29 -8.39
N PHE A 199 15.06 -2.17 -7.08
CA PHE A 199 16.39 -2.42 -6.53
C PHE A 199 16.69 -3.93 -6.52
N PRO A 200 17.72 -4.42 -7.25
CA PRO A 200 17.97 -5.85 -7.40
C PRO A 200 18.17 -6.60 -6.08
N GLY A 201 18.82 -5.95 -5.10
CA GLY A 201 19.01 -6.51 -3.76
C GLY A 201 17.69 -6.70 -3.01
N HIS A 202 16.77 -5.73 -3.12
CA HIS A 202 15.49 -5.79 -2.41
C HIS A 202 14.59 -6.85 -3.04
N GLN A 203 14.53 -6.88 -4.38
CA GLN A 203 13.80 -7.90 -5.13
C GLN A 203 14.28 -9.32 -4.79
N SER A 204 15.59 -9.56 -4.86
CA SER A 204 16.16 -10.89 -4.59
C SER A 204 16.05 -11.31 -3.13
N SER A 205 15.91 -10.34 -2.21
CA SER A 205 15.73 -10.58 -0.78
C SER A 205 14.27 -10.67 -0.33
N GLY A 206 13.31 -10.56 -1.26
CA GLY A 206 11.91 -10.88 -1.00
C GLY A 206 10.89 -9.78 -1.26
N MET A 207 11.30 -8.55 -1.61
CA MET A 207 10.39 -7.44 -1.86
C MET A 207 9.70 -7.56 -3.22
N VAL A 208 8.88 -8.60 -3.34
CA VAL A 208 8.20 -9.06 -4.54
C VAL A 208 6.82 -9.54 -4.14
N GLU A 209 5.81 -8.96 -4.75
CA GLU A 209 4.42 -9.27 -4.52
C GLU A 209 3.64 -9.36 -5.84
N LEU A 210 2.34 -9.66 -5.73
CA LEU A 210 1.43 -9.78 -6.86
C LEU A 210 0.19 -8.92 -6.64
N PHE A 211 -0.38 -8.43 -7.74
CA PHE A 211 -1.73 -7.85 -7.76
C PHE A 211 -2.56 -8.41 -8.91
N LYS A 212 -3.88 -8.26 -8.82
CA LYS A 212 -4.84 -8.81 -9.77
C LYS A 212 -5.69 -7.73 -10.40
N VAL A 213 -5.75 -7.75 -11.73
CA VAL A 213 -6.69 -6.96 -12.52
C VAL A 213 -7.70 -7.91 -13.15
N LEU A 214 -8.94 -7.81 -12.71
CA LEU A 214 -10.06 -8.56 -13.27
C LEU A 214 -10.53 -7.94 -14.60
N PRO A 215 -11.09 -8.73 -15.53
CA PRO A 215 -11.72 -8.19 -16.73
C PRO A 215 -12.81 -7.16 -16.42
N ALA A 216 -13.02 -6.24 -17.36
CA ALA A 216 -14.07 -5.22 -17.26
C ALA A 216 -15.43 -5.87 -17.00
N ARG A 217 -16.35 -5.12 -16.35
CA ARG A 217 -17.71 -5.62 -16.17
C ARG A 217 -18.36 -5.80 -17.54
N SER A 218 -18.83 -7.00 -17.83
CA SER A 218 -19.62 -7.29 -19.03
C SER A 218 -20.77 -6.30 -19.16
N THR A 219 -20.89 -5.63 -20.31
CA THR A 219 -21.98 -4.71 -20.65
C THR A 219 -23.19 -5.45 -21.27
N ALA A 220 -23.36 -6.75 -21.01
CA ALA A 220 -24.32 -7.63 -21.68
C ALA A 220 -25.83 -7.34 -21.43
N ALA A 221 -26.21 -6.11 -21.09
CA ALA A 221 -27.61 -5.69 -20.95
C ALA A 221 -28.05 -4.57 -21.92
N LYS A 222 -27.22 -4.11 -22.88
CA LYS A 222 -27.60 -3.01 -23.79
C LYS A 222 -27.84 -3.37 -25.26
N HIS A 223 -27.62 -4.62 -25.68
CA HIS A 223 -27.84 -5.05 -27.07
C HIS A 223 -28.60 -6.38 -27.17
N ALA A 224 -29.74 -6.49 -26.50
CA ALA A 224 -30.73 -7.47 -26.95
C ALA A 224 -31.20 -7.04 -28.36
N PRO A 225 -31.15 -7.91 -29.38
CA PRO A 225 -31.69 -7.56 -30.69
C PRO A 225 -33.17 -7.21 -30.52
N LYS A 226 -33.56 -6.00 -30.93
CA LYS A 226 -34.98 -5.64 -31.02
C LYS A 226 -35.65 -6.66 -31.94
N LYS A 227 -36.68 -7.35 -31.47
CA LYS A 227 -37.53 -8.19 -32.33
C LYS A 227 -37.96 -7.36 -33.55
N PRO A 228 -37.85 -7.88 -34.77
CA PRO A 228 -38.37 -7.18 -35.94
C PRO A 228 -39.87 -6.93 -35.72
N ALA A 229 -40.31 -5.70 -35.99
CA ALA A 229 -41.74 -5.40 -36.01
C ALA A 229 -42.42 -6.27 -37.09
N PRO A 230 -43.60 -6.83 -36.83
CA PRO A 230 -44.32 -7.59 -37.85
C PRO A 230 -44.66 -6.67 -39.03
N MET A 231 -44.33 -7.09 -40.25
CA MET A 231 -44.73 -6.41 -41.48
C MET A 231 -46.26 -6.40 -41.56
N ALA A 232 -46.85 -5.20 -41.54
CA ALA A 232 -48.26 -5.03 -41.90
C ALA A 232 -48.42 -5.30 -43.40
N MET A 233 -49.16 -6.36 -43.75
CA MET A 233 -49.64 -6.54 -45.12
C MET A 233 -50.72 -5.51 -45.40
N ALA A 234 -50.45 -4.59 -46.34
CA ALA A 234 -51.47 -3.73 -46.90
C ALA A 234 -52.35 -4.56 -47.84
N ALA A 235 -53.61 -4.75 -47.46
CA ALA A 235 -54.63 -5.26 -48.36
C ALA A 235 -54.97 -4.18 -49.39
N MET A 236 -54.70 -4.47 -50.67
CA MET A 236 -55.30 -3.73 -51.79
C MET A 236 -56.79 -4.09 -51.83
N HIS A 237 -57.66 -3.08 -51.83
CA HIS A 237 -59.04 -3.21 -52.28
C HIS A 237 -59.17 -2.60 -53.68
N ARG A 238 -59.97 -3.29 -54.50
CA ARG A 238 -60.36 -2.90 -55.86
C ARG A 238 -61.30 -1.71 -55.85
#